data_AF-A0A4R8M9H3-F1
#
_entry.id   AF-A0A4R8M9H3-F1
#
_cell.length_a   1.000
_cell.length_b   1.000
_cell.length_c   1.000
_cell.angle_alpha   90.00
_cell.angle_beta   90.00
_cell.angle_gamma   90.00
#
_symmetry.space_group_name_H-M   'P 1'
#
loop_
_entity.id
_entity.type
_entity.pdbx_description
1 polymer ?
#
loop_
_entity_poly.entity_id
_entity_poly.type
_entity_poly.pdbx_seq_one_letter_code
_entity_poly.pdbx_strand_id
1 'polypeptide(L)' 'MKSFPQAAAREAAGPLLVKLRDRYGESMEVNIYDPRCYFWIFDLIRFNIRAEPTWILDGKLLWRGIPSWDELREKIDGSR' A
#
# COMPACT_ATOMS: atom_id res chain seq x y z
N MET A 1 20.63 -8.86 13.21
CA MET A 1 19.71 -7.74 12.94
C MET A 1 18.39 -8.07 13.63
N LYS A 2 17.95 -7.29 14.64
CA LYS A 2 16.68 -7.56 15.32
C LYS A 2 15.56 -7.48 14.28
N SER A 3 14.80 -8.56 14.11
CA SER A 3 13.72 -8.63 13.12
C SER A 3 12.63 -7.62 13.49
N PHE A 4 12.53 -6.54 12.73
CA PHE A 4 11.35 -5.68 12.83
C PHE A 4 10.16 -6.48 12.28
N PRO A 5 9.01 -6.51 12.98
CA PRO A 5 7.81 -7.13 12.44
C PRO A 5 7.54 -6.61 11.03
N GLN A 6 7.32 -7.53 10.09
CA GLN A 6 7.04 -7.24 8.67
C GLN A 6 8.19 -6.60 7.87
N ALA A 7 9.45 -6.72 8.29
CA ALA A 7 10.59 -6.23 7.51
C ALA A 7 10.58 -6.70 6.05
N ALA A 8 10.33 -8.00 5.82
CA ALA A 8 10.26 -8.58 4.48
C ALA A 8 9.16 -7.94 3.60
N ALA A 9 8.02 -7.61 4.20
CA ALA A 9 6.92 -6.98 3.46
C ALA A 9 7.26 -5.53 3.09
N ARG A 10 7.97 -4.79 3.96
CA ARG A 10 8.47 -3.44 3.66
C ARG A 10 9.49 -3.45 2.53
N GLU A 11 10.45 -4.38 2.58
CA GLU A 11 11.45 -4.55 1.52
C GLU A 11 10.78 -4.90 0.19
N ALA A 12 9.76 -5.77 0.19
CA ALA A 12 9.03 -6.15 -1.01
C ALA A 12 8.14 -5.02 -1.57
N ALA A 13 7.58 -4.16 -0.70
CA ALA A 13 6.76 -3.02 -1.13
C ALA A 13 7.60 -1.88 -1.74
N GLY A 14 8.85 -1.70 -1.32
CA GLY A 14 9.72 -0.60 -1.75
C GLY A 14 9.83 -0.45 -3.28
N PRO A 15 10.17 -1.50 -4.04
CA PRO A 15 10.23 -1.44 -5.50
C PRO A 15 8.91 -1.06 -6.16
N LEU A 16 7.77 -1.46 -5.59
CA LEU A 16 6.44 -1.09 -6.11
C LEU A 16 6.17 0.40 -5.94
N LEU A 17 6.52 0.96 -4.78
CA LEU A 17 6.37 2.40 -4.49
C LEU A 17 7.20 3.25 -5.46
N VAL A 18 8.42 2.82 -5.79
CA VAL A 18 9.26 3.49 -6.80
C VAL A 18 8.56 3.48 -8.16
N LYS A 19 8.06 2.33 -8.61
CA LYS A 19 7.34 2.23 -9.88
C LYS A 19 6.06 3.06 -9.92
N LEU A 20 5.31 3.15 -8.82
CA LEU A 20 4.13 3.99 -8.71
C LEU A 20 4.48 5.47 -8.92
N ARG A 21 5.54 5.95 -8.26
CA ARG A 21 6.04 7.31 -8.44
C ARG A 21 6.49 7.54 -9.88
N ASP A 22 7.28 6.63 -10.43
CA ASP A 22 7.85 6.78 -11.77
C ASP A 22 6.75 6.78 -12.86
N ARG A 23 5.66 6.03 -12.66
CA ARG A 23 4.55 5.92 -13.63
C ARG A 23 3.46 6.98 -13.46
N TYR A 24 3.11 7.32 -12.22
CA TYR A 24 1.92 8.09 -11.88
C TYR A 24 2.20 9.35 -11.05
N GLY A 25 3.46 9.70 -10.76
CA GLY A 25 3.84 10.72 -9.79
C GLY A 25 3.21 12.10 -9.97
N GLU A 26 2.87 12.48 -11.22
CA GLU A 26 2.18 13.74 -11.52
C GLU A 26 0.65 13.68 -11.32
N SER A 27 0.08 12.48 -11.20
CA SER A 27 -1.37 12.22 -11.19
C SER A 27 -1.87 11.49 -9.95
N MET A 28 -0.98 11.06 -9.06
CA MET A 28 -1.31 10.23 -7.91
C MET A 28 -0.38 10.54 -6.74
N GLU A 29 -0.99 10.89 -5.61
CA GLU A 29 -0.30 11.02 -4.34
C GLU A 29 -0.20 9.64 -3.66
N VAL A 30 0.98 9.28 -3.15
CA VAL A 30 1.22 8.00 -2.48
C VAL A 30 1.61 8.25 -1.03
N ASN A 31 0.76 7.81 -0.12
CA ASN A 31 0.98 7.90 1.32
C ASN A 31 1.22 6.51 1.92
N ILE A 32 2.17 6.42 2.84
CA ILE A 32 2.49 5.17 3.56
C ILE A 32 2.12 5.36 5.02
N TYR A 33 1.20 4.53 5.51
CA TYR A 33 0.75 4.58 6.89
C TYR A 33 1.35 3.43 7.71
N ASP A 34 1.86 3.77 8.89
CA ASP A 34 2.17 2.78 9.91
C ASP A 34 0.90 2.51 10.72
N PRO A 35 0.44 1.25 10.87
CA PRO A 35 -0.77 0.93 11.66
C PRO A 35 -0.70 1.36 13.12
N ARG A 36 0.50 1.66 13.64
CA ARG A 36 0.69 2.17 15.01
C ARG A 36 0.48 3.68 15.12
N CYS A 37 0.27 4.37 13.99
CA CYS A 37 -0.01 5.80 13.96
C CYS A 37 -1.49 6.06 14.22
N TYR A 38 -1.81 6.67 15.35
CA TYR A 38 -3.19 6.93 15.79
C TYR A 38 -3.99 7.84 14.85
N PHE A 39 -3.32 8.66 14.02
CA PHE A 39 -3.99 9.52 13.05
C PHE A 39 -4.82 8.73 12.02
N TRP A 40 -4.44 7.48 11.74
CA TRP A 40 -5.05 6.65 10.69
C TRP A 40 -5.91 5.52 11.25
N ILE A 41 -6.26 5.57 12.54
CA ILE A 41 -7.01 4.49 13.19
C ILE A 41 -8.39 4.24 12.54
N PHE A 42 -9.02 5.29 12.01
CA PHE A 42 -10.30 5.16 11.31
C PHE A 42 -10.17 4.33 10.03
N ASP A 43 -9.07 4.48 9.27
CA ASP A 43 -8.84 3.67 8.08
C ASP A 43 -8.54 2.21 8.43
N LEU A 44 -7.83 1.96 9.53
CA LEU A 44 -7.61 0.59 10.03
C LEU A 44 -8.94 -0.12 10.31
N ILE A 45 -9.90 0.58 10.92
CA ILE A 45 -11.24 0.05 11.19
C ILE A 45 -12.04 -0.07 9.89
N ARG A 46 -12.15 1.01 9.12
CA ARG A 46 -12.94 1.09 7.87
C ARG A 46 -12.57 -0.03 6.89
N PHE A 47 -11.28 -0.30 6.75
CA PHE A 47 -10.78 -1.32 5.84
C PHE A 47 -10.46 -2.65 6.54
N ASN A 48 -10.75 -2.80 7.83
CA ASN A 48 -10.44 -4.00 8.62
C ASN A 48 -8.98 -4.46 8.39
N ILE A 49 -8.04 -3.53 8.57
CA ILE A 49 -6.60 -3.77 8.39
C ILE A 49 -6.09 -4.45 9.65
N ARG A 50 -5.43 -5.60 9.47
CA ARG A 50 -4.82 -6.37 10.55
C ARG A 50 -3.31 -6.25 10.46
N ALA A 51 -2.62 -7.35 10.17
CA ALA A 51 -1.18 -7.38 10.10
C ALA A 51 -0.65 -7.13 8.68
N GLU A 52 -1.34 -7.57 7.63
CA GLU A 52 -0.79 -7.50 6.28
C GLU A 52 -0.80 -6.08 5.66
N PRO A 53 0.19 -5.75 4.80
CA PRO A 53 0.14 -4.55 3.99
C PRO A 53 -1.17 -4.47 3.21
N THR A 54 -1.77 -3.28 3.16
CA THR A 54 -3.05 -3.07 2.50
C THR A 54 -2.93 -1.87 1.58
N TRP A 55 -3.34 -2.03 0.32
CA TRP A 55 -3.28 -1.01 -0.70
C TRP A 55 -4.68 -0.46 -0.93
N ILE A 56 -4.81 0.86 -0.84
CA ILE A 56 -6.08 1.58 -0.97
C ILE A 56 -5.87 2.66 -2.02
N LEU A 57 -6.84 2.81 -2.93
CA LEU A 57 -6.87 3.84 -3.95
C LEU A 57 -8.21 4.55 -3.85
N ASP A 58 -8.19 5.89 -3.73
CA ASP A 58 -9.39 6.75 -3.66
C ASP A 58 -10.46 6.23 -2.68
N GLY A 59 -10.02 5.80 -1.49
CA GLY A 59 -10.89 5.31 -0.42
C GLY A 59 -11.50 3.92 -0.68
N LYS A 60 -11.00 3.16 -1.66
CA LYS A 60 -11.39 1.80 -1.98
C LYS A 60 -10.24 0.81 -1.74
N LEU A 61 -10.55 -0.34 -1.16
CA LEU A 61 -9.59 -1.42 -0.98
C LEU A 61 -9.19 -1.98 -2.35
N LEU A 62 -7.90 -1.87 -2.69
CA LEU A 62 -7.35 -2.34 -3.96
C LEU A 62 -6.77 -3.75 -3.84
N TRP A 63 -5.97 -3.98 -2.79
CA TRP A 63 -5.25 -5.23 -2.56
C TRP A 63 -4.89 -5.46 -1.08
N ARG A 64 -4.72 -6.74 -0.69
CA ARG A 64 -4.17 -7.18 0.60
C ARG A 64 -2.92 -8.03 0.40
N GLY A 65 -1.87 -7.77 1.16
CA GLY A 65 -0.54 -8.33 0.97
C GLY A 65 0.31 -7.54 -0.03
N ILE A 66 1.34 -8.18 -0.58
CA ILE A 66 2.24 -7.58 -1.56
C ILE A 66 1.88 -8.10 -2.95
N PRO A 67 1.31 -7.27 -3.85
CA PRO A 67 1.03 -7.67 -5.22
C PRO A 67 2.31 -7.68 -6.06
N SER A 68 2.25 -8.34 -7.22
CA SER A 68 3.19 -8.04 -8.30
C SER A 68 2.93 -6.65 -8.89
N TRP A 69 3.90 -6.14 -9.65
CA TRP A 69 3.72 -4.86 -10.34
C TRP A 69 2.57 -4.89 -11.34
N ASP A 70 2.42 -5.97 -12.10
CA ASP A 70 1.41 -6.06 -13.15
C ASP A 70 0.00 -6.11 -12.55
N GLU A 71 -0.22 -6.88 -11.48
CA GLU A 71 -1.50 -6.91 -10.75
C GLU A 71 -1.87 -5.55 -10.16
N LEU A 72 -0.90 -4.86 -9.56
CA LEU A 72 -1.12 -3.55 -8.97
C LEU A 72 -1.48 -2.52 -10.05
N ARG A 73 -0.71 -2.48 -11.14
CA ARG A 73 -0.93 -1.57 -12.27
C ARG A 73 -2.30 -1.81 -12.91
N GLU A 74 -2.64 -3.06 -13.22
CA GLU A 74 -3.91 -3.42 -13.85
C GLU A 74 -5.10 -2.95 -13.00
N LYS A 75 -5.02 -3.14 -11.67
CA LYS A 75 -6.07 -2.68 -10.76
C LYS A 75 -6.18 -1.16 -10.68
N ILE A 76 -5.07 -0.43 -10.70
CA ILE A 76 -5.07 1.05 -10.70
C ILE A 76 -5.66 1.56 -12.01
N ASP A 77 -5.15 1.08 -13.15
CA ASP A 77 -5.57 1.53 -14.48
C ASP A 77 -7.04 1.16 -14.76
N GLY A 78 -7.51 0.01 -14.27
CA GLY A 78 -8.91 -0.41 -14.38
C GLY A 78 -9.87 0.25 -13.38
N SER A 79 -9.37 1.03 -12.42
CA SER A 79 -10.19 1.78 -11.46
C SER A 79 -10.47 3.23 -11.88
N ARG A 80 -9.88 3.68 -13.00
CA ARG A 80 -10.05 5.02 -13.58
C ARG A 80 -11.29 5.12 -14.47
#